data_AF-A0A948E717-F1
#
_entry.id   AF-A0A948E717-F1
#
_cell.length_a   1.000
_cell.length_b   1.000
_cell.length_c   1.000
_cell.angle_alpha   90.00
_cell.angle_beta   90.00
_cell.angle_gamma   90.00
#
_symmetry.space_group_name_H-M   'P 1'
#
loop_
_entity.id
_entity.type
_entity.pdbx_description
1 polymer ?
#
loop_
_entity_poly.entity_id
_entity_poly.type
_entity_poly.pdbx_seq_one_letter_code
_entity_poly.pdbx_strand_id
1 'polypeptide(L)'
;MRTILIISLFFGLLTSCKKTSDTKNQEPVKKPVLKTQMDKEPPKLAEKPKVATPKKVEPPKKISIVPADAVEVKTPIVHKTFTLNKEPMIAMESLTMEAAKKLRGYNKKVPLGITVVFKKNGDIHKIEISSHSETPDFITRIEKEWIPKFNDLLHTKPIVGPKGKAIDALSEATMSTDAILKTVDLMRNAYLKNFVKTGKKAKKKGKKGGK
;
A
#
# COMPACT_ATOMS: atom_id res chain seq x y z
N MET A 1 -12.83 34.72 -43.13
CA MET A 1 -14.25 34.39 -43.34
C MET A 1 -14.73 33.43 -42.27
N ARG A 2 -15.73 33.86 -41.51
CA ARG A 2 -16.76 33.14 -40.72
C ARG A 2 -16.35 32.06 -39.70
N THR A 3 -16.25 32.56 -38.47
CA THR A 3 -16.61 32.04 -37.14
C THR A 3 -17.82 31.08 -37.10
N ILE A 4 -17.76 30.00 -36.30
CA ILE A 4 -18.89 29.49 -35.49
C ILE A 4 -18.35 28.92 -34.17
N LEU A 5 -18.81 29.51 -33.07
CA LEU A 5 -18.54 29.18 -31.66
C LEU A 5 -19.86 28.63 -31.09
N ILE A 6 -19.90 27.37 -30.64
CA ILE A 6 -21.09 26.81 -29.98
C ILE A 6 -20.74 26.56 -28.51
N ILE A 7 -21.21 27.48 -27.67
CA ILE A 7 -21.29 27.35 -26.22
C ILE A 7 -22.63 26.66 -25.92
N SER A 8 -22.59 25.47 -25.31
CA SER A 8 -23.78 24.86 -24.70
C SER A 8 -23.57 24.82 -23.19
N LEU A 9 -24.13 25.84 -22.53
CA LEU A 9 -24.37 25.88 -21.10
C LEU A 9 -25.68 25.11 -20.85
N PHE A 10 -25.62 24.01 -20.08
CA PHE A 10 -26.81 23.44 -19.45
C PHE A 10 -26.77 23.70 -17.95
N PHE A 11 -27.65 24.63 -17.55
CA PHE A 11 -28.07 24.96 -16.20
C PHE A 11 -29.22 24.03 -15.78
N GLY A 12 -29.29 23.70 -14.49
CA GLY A 12 -30.39 22.99 -13.82
C GLY A 12 -29.80 22.13 -12.71
N LEU A 13 -29.66 22.57 -11.45
CA LEU A 13 -30.60 23.19 -10.50
C LEU A 13 -31.82 22.32 -10.18
N LEU A 14 -32.05 22.15 -8.86
CA LEU A 14 -33.18 21.53 -8.16
C LEU A 14 -33.00 20.00 -7.95
N THR A 15 -33.21 19.39 -6.78
CA THR A 15 -34.06 19.71 -5.62
C THR A 15 -33.52 19.12 -4.31
N SER A 16 -33.72 19.89 -3.23
CA SER A 16 -33.64 19.52 -1.81
C SER A 16 -34.85 18.69 -1.36
N CYS A 17 -34.65 17.72 -0.45
CA CYS A 17 -35.59 17.17 0.57
C CYS A 17 -35.06 15.80 1.06
N LYS A 18 -35.28 15.30 2.27
CA LYS A 18 -35.59 15.82 3.60
C LYS A 18 -35.41 14.61 4.54
N LYS A 19 -34.95 14.87 5.76
CA LYS A 19 -34.97 13.98 6.94
C LYS A 19 -36.23 13.10 7.05
N THR A 20 -36.02 11.84 7.45
CA THR A 20 -36.87 11.15 8.43
C THR A 20 -35.98 10.27 9.31
N SER A 21 -35.86 10.69 10.56
CA SER A 21 -35.35 9.93 11.69
C SER A 21 -36.54 9.25 12.34
N ASP A 22 -36.68 7.93 12.17
CA ASP A 22 -37.61 7.12 12.96
C ASP A 22 -36.85 6.42 14.07
N THR A 23 -36.84 7.08 15.22
CA THR A 23 -36.58 6.49 16.53
C THR A 23 -37.78 5.65 16.92
N LYS A 24 -37.67 4.32 16.82
CA LYS A 24 -38.63 3.40 17.44
C LYS A 24 -38.02 2.77 18.68
N ASN A 25 -38.29 3.44 19.79
CA ASN A 25 -38.69 2.89 21.08
C ASN A 25 -38.47 1.37 21.26
N GLN A 26 -37.41 0.99 21.97
CA GLN A 26 -37.33 -0.31 22.66
C GLN A 26 -37.51 -0.06 24.16
N GLU A 27 -38.53 -0.70 24.70
CA GLU A 27 -38.90 -0.71 26.12
C GLU A 27 -37.76 -1.23 27.00
N PRO A 28 -37.70 -0.78 28.27
CA PRO A 28 -36.70 -1.22 29.22
C PRO A 28 -36.90 -2.69 29.59
N VAL A 29 -35.94 -3.53 29.19
CA VAL A 29 -35.82 -4.91 29.63
C VAL A 29 -35.70 -4.94 31.16
N LYS A 30 -36.65 -5.61 31.80
CA LYS A 30 -36.72 -5.90 33.23
C LYS A 30 -35.41 -6.50 33.72
N LYS A 31 -34.81 -5.88 34.73
CA LYS A 31 -33.71 -6.42 35.53
C LYS A 31 -34.20 -7.65 36.31
N PRO A 32 -33.55 -8.83 36.21
CA PRO A 32 -33.59 -9.80 37.28
C PRO A 32 -32.56 -9.40 38.35
N VAL A 33 -33.09 -9.09 39.54
CA VAL A 33 -32.35 -9.04 40.79
C VAL A 33 -31.79 -10.44 41.06
N LEU A 34 -30.47 -10.62 40.92
CA LEU A 34 -29.79 -11.81 41.42
C LEU A 34 -28.99 -11.43 42.67
N LYS A 35 -29.37 -12.10 43.76
CA LYS A 35 -28.86 -11.94 45.11
C LYS A 35 -27.35 -12.07 45.17
N THR A 36 -26.73 -11.15 45.88
CA THR A 36 -25.39 -11.26 46.45
C THR A 36 -25.32 -12.48 47.36
N GLN A 37 -24.53 -13.48 47.00
CA GLN A 37 -23.93 -14.41 47.96
C GLN A 37 -22.43 -14.10 48.00
N MET A 38 -22.05 -13.32 49.02
CA MET A 38 -20.68 -13.27 49.50
C MET A 38 -20.50 -14.48 50.41
N ASP A 39 -19.74 -15.47 49.96
CA ASP A 39 -18.82 -16.23 50.79
C ASP A 39 -18.11 -17.25 49.89
N LYS A 40 -16.84 -16.96 49.61
CA LYS A 40 -15.76 -17.92 49.38
C LYS A 40 -14.43 -17.16 49.31
N GLU A 41 -13.49 -17.64 50.11
CA GLU A 41 -12.13 -17.14 50.29
C GLU A 41 -11.45 -16.69 49.00
N PRO A 42 -10.54 -15.69 49.07
CA PRO A 42 -9.70 -15.35 47.92
C PRO A 42 -8.87 -16.59 47.51
N PRO A 43 -8.90 -17.00 46.24
CA PRO A 43 -8.05 -18.09 45.79
C PRO A 43 -6.58 -17.70 45.97
N LYS A 44 -5.82 -18.59 46.62
CA LYS A 44 -4.36 -18.51 46.71
C LYS A 44 -3.79 -18.24 45.32
N LEU A 45 -3.00 -17.18 45.17
CA LEU A 45 -2.20 -16.92 43.97
C LEU A 45 -1.42 -18.18 43.62
N ALA A 46 -1.84 -18.88 42.58
CA ALA A 46 -0.99 -19.85 41.90
C ALA A 46 0.19 -19.09 41.31
N GLU A 47 1.41 -19.58 41.56
CA GLU A 47 2.65 -19.04 41.01
C GLU A 47 2.51 -18.78 39.51
N LYS A 48 2.96 -17.60 39.08
CA LYS A 48 3.03 -17.24 37.67
C LYS A 48 3.77 -18.35 36.93
N PRO A 49 3.19 -18.95 35.87
CA PRO A 49 3.94 -19.89 35.04
C PRO A 49 5.20 -19.18 34.53
N LYS A 50 6.36 -19.80 34.76
CA LYS A 50 7.65 -19.39 34.20
C LYS A 50 7.44 -19.15 32.71
N VAL A 51 7.50 -17.89 32.30
CA VAL A 51 7.49 -17.48 30.89
C VAL A 51 8.66 -18.21 30.24
N ALA A 52 8.35 -19.26 29.49
CA ALA A 52 9.33 -19.90 28.64
C ALA A 52 9.86 -18.83 27.70
N THR A 53 11.14 -18.51 27.85
CA THR A 53 11.86 -17.60 26.97
C THR A 53 11.60 -18.07 25.53
N PRO A 54 10.96 -17.26 24.67
CA PRO A 54 10.64 -17.72 23.33
C PRO A 54 11.95 -18.09 22.63
N LYS A 55 12.06 -19.36 22.22
CA LYS A 55 13.13 -19.81 21.33
C LYS A 55 13.16 -18.83 20.16
N LYS A 56 14.31 -18.18 19.96
CA LYS A 56 14.58 -17.35 18.79
C LYS A 56 14.53 -18.25 17.56
N VAL A 57 13.33 -18.39 16.98
CA VAL A 57 13.14 -19.05 15.70
C VAL A 57 13.83 -18.16 14.69
N GLU A 58 14.92 -18.64 14.11
CA GLU A 58 15.56 -17.94 13.00
C GLU A 58 14.53 -17.84 11.87
N PRO A 59 14.24 -16.63 11.37
CA PRO A 59 13.26 -16.46 10.31
C PRO A 59 13.73 -17.26 9.09
N PRO A 60 12.81 -17.95 8.39
CA PRO A 60 13.15 -18.69 7.19
C PRO A 60 13.88 -17.77 6.21
N LYS A 61 14.99 -18.26 5.65
CA LYS A 61 15.85 -17.52 4.72
C LYS A 61 15.02 -17.09 3.51
N LYS A 62 14.59 -15.83 3.50
CA LYS A 62 13.77 -15.24 2.45
C LYS A 62 14.60 -15.16 1.17
N ILE A 63 14.13 -15.80 0.10
CA ILE A 63 14.77 -15.72 -1.22
C ILE A 63 14.41 -14.36 -1.80
N SER A 64 15.39 -13.46 -1.85
CA SER A 64 15.27 -12.14 -2.49
C SER A 64 14.73 -12.30 -3.91
N ILE A 65 13.75 -11.47 -4.27
CA ILE A 65 13.13 -11.47 -5.60
C ILE A 65 14.09 -10.94 -6.67
N VAL A 66 15.09 -10.14 -6.26
CA VAL A 66 16.14 -9.64 -7.14
C VAL A 66 17.31 -10.61 -7.11
N PRO A 67 17.75 -11.15 -8.27
CA PRO A 67 18.86 -12.09 -8.33
C PRO A 67 20.19 -11.39 -8.04
N ALA A 68 21.19 -12.16 -7.60
CA ALA A 68 22.47 -11.62 -7.14
C ALA A 68 23.32 -10.99 -8.26
N ASP A 69 23.07 -11.36 -9.50
CA ASP A 69 23.72 -10.86 -10.72
C ASP A 69 23.07 -9.56 -11.25
N ALA A 70 22.05 -9.03 -10.57
CA ALA A 70 21.38 -7.81 -11.00
C ALA A 70 22.34 -6.60 -10.99
N VAL A 71 22.32 -5.83 -12.08
CA VAL A 71 23.20 -4.67 -12.27
C VAL A 71 22.57 -3.43 -11.66
N GLU A 72 23.24 -2.81 -10.69
CA GLU A 72 22.83 -1.54 -10.07
C GLU A 72 23.18 -0.35 -10.97
N VAL A 73 22.20 0.53 -11.17
CA VAL A 73 22.32 1.77 -11.94
C VAL A 73 21.83 2.92 -11.06
N LYS A 74 22.65 3.98 -10.94
CA LYS A 74 22.40 5.09 -9.98
C LYS A 74 21.65 6.28 -10.56
N THR A 75 21.57 6.42 -11.88
CA THR A 75 21.00 7.60 -12.56
C THR A 75 19.85 7.21 -13.51
N PRO A 76 18.74 7.97 -13.56
CA PRO A 76 18.38 9.13 -12.73
C PRO A 76 17.85 8.77 -11.32
N ILE A 77 17.57 7.49 -11.08
CA ILE A 77 17.14 6.93 -9.79
C ILE A 77 17.93 5.64 -9.57
N VAL A 78 18.28 5.32 -8.31
CA VAL A 78 18.94 4.05 -7.97
C VAL A 78 17.98 2.88 -8.22
N HIS A 79 18.37 1.97 -9.10
CA HIS A 79 17.61 0.77 -9.44
C HIS A 79 18.53 -0.39 -9.81
N LYS A 80 18.00 -1.61 -9.79
CA LYS A 80 18.67 -2.82 -10.26
C LYS A 80 17.97 -3.34 -11.50
N THR A 81 18.75 -3.73 -12.51
CA THR A 81 18.23 -4.32 -13.75
C THR A 81 18.62 -5.79 -13.83
N PHE A 82 17.70 -6.62 -14.29
CA PHE A 82 17.91 -8.06 -14.47
C PHE A 82 16.91 -8.62 -15.48
N THR A 83 17.11 -9.88 -15.88
CA THR A 83 16.17 -10.57 -16.78
C THR A 83 15.50 -11.70 -16.02
N LEU A 84 14.17 -11.78 -16.11
CA LEU A 84 13.39 -12.88 -15.56
C LEU A 84 12.52 -13.45 -16.68
N ASN A 85 12.61 -14.76 -16.94
CA ASN A 85 11.86 -15.42 -18.02
C ASN A 85 12.03 -14.75 -19.40
N LYS A 86 13.25 -14.29 -19.72
CA LYS A 86 13.58 -13.52 -20.95
C LYS A 86 12.94 -12.13 -21.05
N GLU A 87 12.29 -11.65 -19.98
CA GLU A 87 11.74 -10.29 -19.91
C GLU A 87 12.65 -9.39 -19.05
N PRO A 88 13.02 -8.19 -19.52
CA PRO A 88 13.82 -7.25 -18.76
C PRO A 88 12.99 -6.63 -17.62
N MET A 89 13.54 -6.70 -16.41
CA MET A 89 12.93 -6.21 -15.18
C MET A 89 13.77 -5.10 -14.57
N ILE A 90 13.10 -4.20 -13.85
CA ILE A 90 13.73 -3.14 -13.06
C ILE A 90 13.22 -3.24 -11.62
N ALA A 91 14.12 -3.49 -10.67
CA ALA A 91 13.82 -3.41 -9.26
C ALA A 91 14.23 -2.04 -8.70
N MET A 92 13.33 -1.42 -7.95
CA MET A 92 13.61 -0.21 -7.18
C MET A 92 13.51 -0.54 -5.68
N GLU A 93 14.32 0.13 -4.87
CA GLU A 93 14.30 -0.04 -3.41
C GLU A 93 13.91 1.27 -2.72
N SER A 94 12.91 1.21 -1.84
CA SER A 94 12.35 2.37 -1.15
C SER A 94 13.39 3.11 -0.30
N LEU A 95 14.34 2.38 0.30
CA LEU A 95 15.38 2.95 1.16
C LEU A 95 16.39 3.82 0.40
N THR A 96 16.35 3.82 -0.93
CA THR A 96 17.15 4.75 -1.75
C THR A 96 16.44 6.09 -2.00
N MET A 97 15.16 6.21 -1.61
CA MET A 97 14.31 7.38 -1.85
C MET A 97 13.99 8.12 -0.55
N GLU A 98 14.42 9.37 -0.41
CA GLU A 98 14.19 10.19 0.80
C GLU A 98 12.70 10.35 1.16
N ALA A 99 11.84 10.46 0.14
CA ALA A 99 10.40 10.57 0.37
C ALA A 99 9.79 9.27 0.93
N ALA A 100 10.31 8.11 0.51
CA ALA A 100 9.83 6.82 1.01
C ALA A 100 10.32 6.52 2.43
N LYS A 101 11.53 6.94 2.81
CA LYS A 101 12.05 6.80 4.19
C LYS A 101 11.17 7.46 5.26
N LYS A 102 10.36 8.44 4.86
CA LYS A 102 9.40 9.14 5.75
C LYS A 102 8.11 8.36 5.96
N LEU A 103 7.80 7.41 5.07
CA LEU A 103 6.62 6.54 5.17
C LEU A 103 6.96 5.36 6.09
N ARG A 104 6.61 5.51 7.37
CA ARG A 104 6.85 4.50 8.40
C ARG A 104 5.57 3.76 8.73
N GLY A 105 5.71 2.47 9.00
CA GLY A 105 4.61 1.64 9.49
C GLY A 105 4.32 1.86 10.98
N TYR A 106 3.77 0.84 11.64
CA TYR A 106 3.37 0.93 13.04
C TYR A 106 4.60 1.13 13.95
N ASN A 107 5.61 0.27 13.81
CA ASN A 107 6.84 0.43 14.56
C ASN A 107 7.79 1.42 13.86
N LYS A 108 7.81 2.67 14.34
CA LYS A 108 8.55 3.79 13.74
C LYS A 108 10.08 3.72 13.90
N LYS A 109 10.64 2.67 14.52
CA LYS A 109 12.09 2.55 14.77
C LYS A 109 12.90 2.52 13.48
N VAL A 110 12.52 1.69 12.52
CA VAL A 110 13.20 1.55 11.23
C VAL A 110 12.22 1.87 10.10
N PRO A 111 12.64 2.56 9.01
CA PRO A 111 11.80 2.72 7.83
C PRO A 111 11.41 1.36 7.23
N LEU A 112 10.21 1.27 6.63
CA LEU A 112 9.80 0.08 5.88
C LEU A 112 10.57 0.03 4.55
N GLY A 113 11.49 -0.92 4.45
CA GLY A 113 12.20 -1.25 3.22
C GLY A 113 11.29 -2.07 2.31
N ILE A 114 11.00 -1.54 1.13
CA ILE A 114 10.14 -2.15 0.11
C ILE A 114 10.92 -2.20 -1.19
N THR A 115 10.97 -3.38 -1.80
CA THR A 115 11.48 -3.57 -3.16
C THR A 115 10.30 -3.78 -4.09
N VAL A 116 10.22 -3.00 -5.16
CA VAL A 116 9.20 -3.17 -6.21
C VAL A 116 9.88 -3.51 -7.51
N VAL A 117 9.46 -4.62 -8.12
CA VAL A 117 9.93 -5.06 -9.44
C VAL A 117 8.91 -4.61 -10.48
N PHE A 118 9.38 -3.86 -11.47
CA PHE A 118 8.60 -3.37 -12.59
C PHE A 118 8.98 -4.08 -13.88
N LYS A 119 7.96 -4.37 -14.70
CA LYS A 119 8.14 -4.65 -16.12
C LYS A 119 8.44 -3.35 -16.86
N LYS A 120 9.06 -3.45 -18.04
CA LYS A 120 9.46 -2.29 -18.85
C LYS A 120 8.31 -1.31 -19.17
N ASN A 121 7.08 -1.81 -19.24
CA ASN A 121 5.89 -1.00 -19.49
C ASN A 121 5.36 -0.24 -18.26
N GLY A 122 5.92 -0.48 -17.07
CA GLY A 122 5.48 0.14 -15.81
C GLY A 122 4.54 -0.71 -14.96
N ASP A 123 4.20 -1.92 -15.41
CA ASP A 123 3.41 -2.84 -14.61
C ASP A 123 4.25 -3.33 -13.42
N ILE A 124 3.61 -3.47 -12.26
CA ILE A 124 4.26 -4.07 -11.08
C ILE A 124 4.24 -5.57 -11.30
N HIS A 125 5.42 -6.19 -11.34
CA HIS A 125 5.52 -7.64 -11.37
C HIS A 125 5.37 -8.23 -9.97
N LYS A 126 6.15 -7.73 -9.00
CA LYS A 126 6.19 -8.26 -7.63
C LYS A 126 6.69 -7.22 -6.64
N ILE A 127 6.31 -7.40 -5.38
CA ILE A 127 6.75 -6.55 -4.26
C ILE A 127 7.36 -7.42 -3.15
N GLU A 128 8.39 -6.91 -2.49
CA GLU A 128 9.04 -7.51 -1.33
C GLU A 128 9.17 -6.51 -0.20
N ILE A 129 9.02 -6.96 1.05
CA ILE A 129 9.52 -6.21 2.21
C ILE A 129 10.98 -6.63 2.44
N SER A 130 11.90 -5.69 2.25
CA SER A 130 13.35 -5.91 2.42
C SER A 130 13.81 -5.63 3.85
N SER A 131 13.14 -4.73 4.58
CA SER A 131 13.49 -4.37 5.96
C SER A 131 12.26 -3.86 6.72
N HIS A 132 12.09 -4.27 7.98
CA HIS A 132 11.02 -3.79 8.84
C HIS A 132 11.35 -3.96 10.33
N SER A 133 10.62 -3.23 11.18
CA SER A 133 10.58 -3.46 12.63
C SER A 133 9.18 -3.87 13.13
N GLU A 134 8.29 -4.28 12.23
CA GLU A 134 6.93 -4.68 12.58
C GLU A 134 6.84 -5.98 13.39
N THR A 135 5.72 -6.16 14.09
CA THR A 135 5.42 -7.39 14.82
C THR A 135 5.45 -8.60 13.86
N PRO A 136 6.15 -9.69 14.21
CA PRO A 136 6.33 -10.85 13.32
C PRO A 136 5.04 -11.46 12.76
N ASP A 137 3.99 -11.55 13.58
CA ASP A 137 2.72 -12.14 13.14
C ASP A 137 2.02 -11.26 12.09
N PHE A 138 2.04 -9.93 12.29
CA PHE A 138 1.44 -8.99 11.34
C PHE A 138 2.22 -8.91 10.03
N ILE A 139 3.56 -8.85 10.08
CA ILE A 139 4.35 -8.82 8.84
C ILE A 139 4.18 -10.09 8.03
N THR A 140 4.11 -11.25 8.68
CA THR A 140 3.92 -12.54 8.03
C THR A 140 2.57 -12.58 7.30
N ARG A 141 1.50 -12.07 7.94
CA ARG A 141 0.18 -11.94 7.31
C ARG A 141 0.19 -10.94 6.16
N ILE A 142 0.85 -9.79 6.32
CA ILE A 142 1.01 -8.80 5.24
C ILE A 142 1.68 -9.45 4.02
N GLU A 143 2.78 -10.16 4.21
CA GLU A 143 3.53 -10.79 3.13
C GLU A 143 2.76 -11.91 2.43
N LYS A 144 1.98 -12.70 3.17
CA LYS A 144 1.25 -13.85 2.63
C LYS A 144 -0.11 -13.51 2.03
N GLU A 145 -0.83 -12.57 2.64
CA GLU A 145 -2.24 -12.31 2.30
C GLU A 145 -2.45 -10.98 1.59
N TRP A 146 -1.62 -9.98 1.90
CA TRP A 146 -1.86 -8.60 1.47
C TRP A 146 -0.97 -8.17 0.30
N ILE A 147 0.33 -8.42 0.36
CA ILE A 147 1.28 -8.11 -0.73
C ILE A 147 0.95 -8.79 -2.06
N PRO A 148 0.48 -10.06 -2.10
CA PRO A 148 0.16 -10.70 -3.38
C PRO A 148 -0.92 -9.99 -4.20
N LYS A 149 -1.72 -9.10 -3.57
CA LYS A 149 -2.72 -8.26 -4.25
C LYS A 149 -2.11 -7.28 -5.26
N PHE A 150 -0.81 -7.04 -5.20
CA PHE A 150 -0.09 -6.13 -6.10
C PHE A 150 0.59 -6.85 -7.27
N ASN A 151 0.63 -8.19 -7.26
CA ASN A 151 1.31 -8.95 -8.29
C ASN A 151 0.67 -8.72 -9.66
N ASP A 152 1.50 -8.49 -10.66
CA ASP A 152 1.11 -8.20 -12.05
C ASP A 152 0.10 -7.04 -12.20
N LEU A 153 0.16 -6.04 -11.31
CA LEU A 153 -0.72 -4.87 -11.36
C LEU A 153 -0.36 -3.92 -12.53
N LEU A 154 -1.27 -3.83 -13.49
CA LEU A 154 -1.12 -3.01 -14.70
C LEU A 154 -1.00 -1.51 -14.39
N HIS A 155 -0.01 -0.82 -14.95
CA HIS A 155 0.26 0.62 -14.77
C HIS A 155 -0.95 1.54 -15.05
N THR A 156 -1.86 1.11 -15.93
CA THR A 156 -3.08 1.84 -16.28
C THR A 156 -4.20 1.71 -15.25
N LYS A 157 -4.10 0.74 -14.34
CA LYS A 157 -5.06 0.54 -13.27
C LYS A 157 -4.61 1.28 -12.01
N PRO A 158 -5.53 1.90 -11.27
CA PRO A 158 -5.22 2.44 -9.96
C PRO A 158 -4.74 1.32 -9.03
N ILE A 159 -4.06 1.67 -7.95
CA ILE A 159 -3.68 0.70 -6.92
C ILE A 159 -4.93 0.37 -6.09
N VAL A 160 -5.72 -0.56 -6.63
CA VAL A 160 -6.99 -1.03 -6.10
C VAL A 160 -6.91 -2.57 -6.02
N GLY A 161 -7.55 -3.13 -5.01
CA GLY A 161 -7.65 -4.56 -4.79
C GLY A 161 -8.51 -5.25 -5.85
N PRO A 162 -8.70 -6.57 -5.71
CA PRO A 162 -9.55 -7.35 -6.60
C PRO A 162 -10.94 -6.71 -6.74
N LYS A 163 -11.45 -6.64 -7.97
CA LYS A 163 -12.74 -6.01 -8.32
C LYS A 163 -12.79 -4.47 -8.25
N GLY A 164 -11.64 -3.79 -8.27
CA GLY A 164 -11.61 -2.33 -8.40
C GLY A 164 -11.94 -1.56 -7.12
N LYS A 165 -12.07 -2.24 -5.98
CA LYS A 165 -12.18 -1.63 -4.65
C LYS A 165 -10.79 -1.20 -4.19
N ALA A 166 -10.66 -0.14 -3.38
CA ALA A 166 -9.36 0.19 -2.76
C ALA A 166 -8.72 -1.06 -2.15
N ILE A 167 -7.38 -1.17 -2.19
CA ILE A 167 -6.72 -2.27 -1.47
C ILE A 167 -6.99 -2.05 0.02
N ASP A 168 -7.97 -2.79 0.55
CA ASP A 168 -8.35 -2.66 1.95
C ASP A 168 -7.14 -2.92 2.83
N ALA A 169 -6.96 -2.06 3.82
CA ALA A 169 -5.98 -2.24 4.87
C ALA A 169 -6.18 -3.62 5.53
N LEU A 170 -5.09 -4.26 5.93
CA LEU A 170 -5.19 -5.50 6.69
C LEU A 170 -5.64 -5.15 8.11
N SER A 171 -6.71 -5.78 8.60
CA SER A 171 -7.19 -5.60 9.97
C SER A 171 -6.05 -5.79 10.96
N GLU A 172 -5.98 -4.89 11.94
CA GLU A 172 -4.93 -4.84 12.99
C GLU A 172 -3.52 -4.43 12.50
N ALA A 173 -3.32 -4.32 11.19
CA ALA A 173 -2.05 -3.89 10.59
C ALA A 173 -2.21 -2.66 9.68
N THR A 174 -3.26 -1.86 9.91
CA THR A 174 -3.65 -0.72 9.07
C THR A 174 -2.50 0.25 8.81
N MET A 175 -1.78 0.65 9.86
CA MET A 175 -0.66 1.61 9.77
C MET A 175 0.46 1.10 8.86
N SER A 176 0.80 -0.18 8.97
CA SER A 176 1.83 -0.82 8.15
C SER A 176 1.38 -0.95 6.70
N THR A 177 0.15 -1.42 6.46
CA THR A 177 -0.39 -1.55 5.09
C THR A 177 -0.57 -0.21 4.38
N ASP A 178 -0.97 0.85 5.10
CA ASP A 178 -1.09 2.20 4.54
C ASP A 178 0.29 2.77 4.17
N ALA A 179 1.30 2.57 5.02
CA ALA A 179 2.68 2.96 4.71
C ALA A 179 3.24 2.22 3.49
N ILE A 180 2.97 0.92 3.37
CA ILE A 180 3.37 0.14 2.19
C ILE A 180 2.63 0.67 0.95
N LEU A 181 1.31 0.85 1.02
CA LEU A 181 0.51 1.34 -0.11
C LEU A 181 1.04 2.67 -0.66
N LYS A 182 1.28 3.64 0.22
CA LYS A 182 1.84 4.94 -0.14
C LYS A 182 3.24 4.83 -0.73
N THR A 183 4.07 3.93 -0.19
CA THR A 183 5.43 3.69 -0.69
C THR A 183 5.40 3.12 -2.09
N VAL A 184 4.54 2.13 -2.35
CA VAL A 184 4.38 1.50 -3.65
C VAL A 184 3.85 2.50 -4.68
N ASP A 185 2.85 3.31 -4.33
CA ASP A 185 2.34 4.37 -5.20
C ASP A 185 3.43 5.39 -5.57
N LEU A 186 4.20 5.84 -4.56
CA LEU A 186 5.31 6.76 -4.76
C LEU A 186 6.38 6.18 -5.69
N MET A 187 6.77 4.92 -5.49
CA MET A 187 7.77 4.22 -6.31
C MET A 187 7.26 4.01 -7.74
N ARG A 188 6.00 3.63 -7.91
CA ARG A 188 5.36 3.49 -9.22
C ARG A 188 5.34 4.81 -9.97
N ASN A 189 4.95 5.90 -9.33
CA ASN A 189 4.94 7.23 -9.93
C ASN A 189 6.35 7.68 -10.34
N ALA A 190 7.35 7.40 -9.49
CA ALA A 190 8.75 7.63 -9.84
C ALA A 190 9.19 6.79 -11.03
N TYR A 191 8.80 5.51 -11.09
CA TYR A 191 9.13 4.64 -12.22
C TYR A 191 8.54 5.17 -13.52
N LEU A 192 7.22 5.44 -13.54
CA LEU A 192 6.51 5.92 -14.71
C LEU A 192 7.04 7.26 -15.21
N LYS A 193 7.50 8.13 -14.33
CA LYS A 193 8.09 9.42 -14.70
C LYS A 193 9.46 9.28 -15.39
N ASN A 194 10.26 8.30 -14.97
CA ASN A 194 11.68 8.20 -15.38
C ASN A 194 11.95 7.17 -16.46
N PHE A 195 11.20 6.06 -16.48
CA PHE A 195 11.46 4.93 -17.36
C PHE A 195 10.39 4.76 -18.44
N VAL A 196 9.14 5.10 -18.15
CA VAL A 196 8.08 5.08 -19.15
C VAL A 196 8.01 6.45 -19.81
N LYS A 197 8.38 6.53 -21.10
CA LYS A 197 8.23 7.75 -21.88
C LYS A 197 6.74 8.07 -22.01
N THR A 198 6.19 8.84 -21.08
CA THR A 198 4.89 9.47 -21.29
C THR A 198 5.01 10.35 -22.52
N GLY A 199 4.19 10.09 -23.54
CA GLY A 199 4.26 10.73 -24.84
C GLY A 199 3.89 12.21 -24.83
N LYS A 200 4.55 13.04 -24.01
CA LYS A 200 4.60 14.48 -24.19
C LYS A 200 5.41 14.73 -25.46
N LYS A 201 4.71 14.68 -26.60
CA LYS A 201 5.20 15.19 -27.88
C LYS A 201 5.83 16.55 -27.60
N ALA A 202 7.13 16.63 -27.88
CA ALA A 202 7.84 17.89 -27.97
C ALA A 202 6.99 18.81 -28.86
N LYS A 203 6.43 19.87 -28.26
CA LYS A 203 5.80 20.96 -29.00
C LYS A 203 6.92 21.62 -29.78
N LYS A 204 7.18 21.12 -30.99
CA LYS A 204 8.15 21.64 -31.96
C LYS A 204 7.73 23.08 -32.26
N LYS A 205 8.24 24.04 -31.47
CA LYS A 205 8.25 25.46 -31.83
C LYS A 205 9.25 25.60 -32.99
N GLY A 206 8.79 25.25 -34.18
CA GLY A 206 9.45 25.58 -35.42
C GLY A 206 8.43 26.27 -36.31
N LYS A 207 8.87 27.36 -36.93
CA LYS A 207 8.27 28.06 -38.07
C LYS A 207 7.53 29.37 -37.76
N LYS A 208 8.32 30.45 -37.69
CA LYS A 208 8.12 31.64 -38.54
C LYS A 208 9.44 32.42 -38.64
N GLY A 209 10.36 31.87 -39.44
CA GLY A 209 11.22 32.70 -40.27
C GLY A 209 10.53 32.78 -41.62
N GLY A 210 10.16 33.98 -42.04
CA GLY A 210 9.42 34.22 -43.26
C GLY A 210 9.53 35.69 -43.62
N LYS A 211 10.62 35.99 -44.32
CA LYS A 211 10.96 37.12 -45.19
C LYS A 211 10.35 38.47 -44.86
#